data_AF-A0A2E8AWR8-F1
#
_entry.id   AF-A0A2E8AWR8-F1
#
_cell.length_a   1.000
_cell.length_b   1.000
_cell.length_c   1.000
_cell.angle_alpha   90.00
_cell.angle_beta   90.00
_cell.angle_gamma   90.00
#
_symmetry.space_group_name_H-M   'P 1'
#
loop_
_entity.id
_entity.type
_entity.pdbx_description
1 polymer ?
#
loop_
_entity_poly.entity_id
_entity_poly.type
_entity_poly.pdbx_seq_one_letter_code
_entity_poly.pdbx_strand_id
1 'polypeptide(L)' 'MKNLGKLIAGDPKPASGSGKENRSWIVSIPVAAVLVGVGVFLSAVINPLFGRYVHWDWMAVLAPVLFIAAVAAVRRRWV' A
#
# COMPACT_ATOMS: atom_id res chain seq x y z
N MET A 1 1.47 50.36 12.73
CA MET A 1 0.23 49.64 12.37
C MET A 1 0.46 48.68 11.20
N LYS A 2 1.39 47.73 11.35
CA LYS A 2 1.62 46.64 10.38
C LYS A 2 1.44 45.37 11.22
N ASN A 3 0.44 44.53 10.91
CA ASN A 3 0.30 43.11 11.33
C ASN A 3 -1.14 42.63 11.57
N LEU A 4 -2.19 43.46 11.40
CA LEU A 4 -3.57 42.98 11.56
C LEU A 4 -4.05 42.12 10.37
N GLY A 5 -3.58 42.40 9.14
CA GLY A 5 -3.93 41.60 7.96
C GLY A 5 -3.37 40.18 7.98
N LYS A 6 -2.26 39.95 8.70
CA LYS A 6 -1.62 38.63 8.81
C LYS A 6 -2.32 37.71 9.83
N LEU A 7 -3.15 38.28 10.72
CA LEU A 7 -3.95 37.52 11.69
C LEU A 7 -5.31 37.10 11.13
N ILE A 8 -5.84 37.85 10.15
CA ILE A 8 -7.14 37.57 9.51
C ILE A 8 -6.97 36.55 8.36
N ALA A 9 -5.90 36.69 7.58
CA ALA A 9 -5.46 35.65 6.66
C ALA A 9 -4.71 34.60 7.49
N GLY A 10 -5.46 33.75 8.22
CA GLY A 10 -4.90 32.67 9.01
C GLY A 10 -3.75 32.01 8.27
N ASP A 11 -2.61 31.85 8.95
CA ASP A 11 -1.40 31.28 8.36
C ASP A 11 -1.78 30.05 7.52
N PRO A 12 -1.36 29.95 6.24
CA PRO A 12 -1.62 28.76 5.46
C PRO A 12 -1.01 27.60 6.25
N LYS A 13 -1.89 26.81 6.89
CA LYS A 13 -1.51 25.67 7.71
C LYS A 13 -0.52 24.88 6.87
N PRO A 14 0.76 24.76 7.27
CA PRO A 14 1.72 24.05 6.46
C PRO A 14 1.17 22.63 6.32
N ALA A 15 0.84 22.25 5.08
CA ALA A 15 0.43 20.91 4.71
C ALA A 15 1.64 19.97 4.90
N SER A 16 2.05 19.78 6.14
CA SER A 16 3.28 19.13 6.55
C SER A 16 3.10 17.64 6.82
N GLY A 17 1.89 17.09 6.62
CA GLY A 17 1.61 15.66 6.74
C GLY A 17 0.99 15.03 5.49
N SER A 18 0.16 15.75 4.73
CA SER A 18 -0.65 15.12 3.67
C SER A 18 0.17 14.70 2.45
N GLY A 19 1.16 15.49 2.03
CA GLY A 19 1.93 15.18 0.81
C GLY A 19 2.76 13.89 0.91
N LYS A 20 3.33 13.62 2.10
CA LYS A 20 4.15 12.42 2.37
C LYS A 20 3.28 11.19 2.59
N GLU A 21 2.18 11.34 3.31
CA GLU A 21 1.23 10.26 3.56
C GLU A 21 0.48 9.83 2.29
N ASN A 22 0.05 10.79 1.46
CA ASN A 22 -0.60 10.51 0.19
C ASN A 22 0.34 9.80 -0.80
N ARG A 23 1.62 10.24 -0.88
CA ARG A 23 2.63 9.54 -1.70
C ARG A 23 2.88 8.12 -1.21
N SER A 24 2.90 7.90 0.10
CA SER A 24 3.07 6.57 0.67
C SER A 24 1.95 5.62 0.21
N TRP A 25 0.69 6.04 0.24
CA TRP A 25 -0.42 5.22 -0.25
C TRP A 25 -0.35 4.94 -1.75
N ILE A 26 -0.02 5.96 -2.56
CA ILE A 26 0.11 5.85 -4.02
C ILE A 26 1.19 4.82 -4.41
N VAL A 27 2.24 4.66 -3.61
CA VAL A 27 3.31 3.68 -3.88
C VAL A 27 3.01 2.32 -3.23
N SER A 28 2.48 2.31 -2.01
CA SER A 28 2.33 1.08 -1.22
C SER A 28 1.34 0.10 -1.83
N ILE A 29 0.20 0.61 -2.32
CA ILE A 29 -0.86 -0.20 -2.93
C ILE A 29 -0.37 -0.94 -4.19
N PRO A 30 0.17 -0.26 -5.21
CA PRO A 30 0.61 -0.95 -6.43
C PRO A 30 1.80 -1.88 -6.17
N VAL A 31 2.76 -1.50 -5.32
CA VAL A 31 3.89 -2.37 -4.97
C VAL A 31 3.40 -3.66 -4.31
N ALA A 32 2.51 -3.55 -3.32
CA ALA A 32 1.92 -4.73 -2.67
C ALA A 32 1.10 -5.58 -3.64
N ALA A 33 0.35 -4.97 -4.55
CA ALA A 33 -0.43 -5.68 -5.55
C ALA A 33 0.46 -6.49 -6.49
N VAL A 34 1.57 -5.91 -6.95
CA VAL A 34 2.56 -6.61 -7.78
C VAL A 34 3.18 -7.77 -7.02
N LEU A 35 3.62 -7.56 -5.77
CA LEU A 35 4.26 -8.61 -4.97
C LEU A 35 3.33 -9.81 -4.75
N VAL A 36 2.08 -9.55 -4.32
CA VAL A 36 1.11 -10.63 -4.09
C VAL A 36 0.67 -11.26 -5.40
N GLY A 37 0.41 -10.47 -6.44
CA GLY A 37 0.02 -10.96 -7.76
C GLY A 37 1.08 -11.88 -8.37
N VAL A 38 2.37 -11.49 -8.30
CA VAL A 38 3.48 -12.33 -8.76
C VAL A 38 3.57 -13.61 -7.94
N GLY A 39 3.42 -13.55 -6.61
CA GLY A 39 3.42 -14.74 -5.76
C GLY A 39 2.30 -15.73 -6.11
N VAL A 40 1.08 -15.23 -6.30
CA VAL A 40 -0.09 -16.04 -6.70
C VAL A 40 0.11 -16.62 -8.10
N PHE A 41 0.60 -15.83 -9.05
CA PHE A 41 0.87 -16.28 -10.41
C PHE A 41 1.93 -17.39 -10.44
N LEU A 42 3.08 -17.17 -9.77
CA LEU A 42 4.14 -18.17 -9.66
C LEU A 42 3.61 -19.44 -8.98
N SER A 43 2.81 -19.32 -7.91
CA SER A 43 2.17 -20.47 -7.28
C SER A 43 1.26 -21.22 -8.25
N ALA A 44 0.42 -20.52 -9.03
CA ALA A 44 -0.49 -21.14 -9.98
C ALA A 44 0.23 -21.88 -11.12
N VAL A 45 1.40 -21.39 -11.53
CA VAL A 45 2.19 -21.99 -12.62
C VAL A 45 3.10 -23.11 -12.11
N ILE A 46 3.75 -22.92 -10.96
CA ILE A 46 4.79 -23.83 -10.45
C ILE A 46 4.18 -25.04 -9.74
N ASN A 47 3.13 -24.86 -8.94
CA ASN A 47 2.59 -25.93 -8.11
C ASN A 47 2.11 -27.15 -8.95
N PRO A 48 1.45 -26.96 -10.12
CA PRO A 48 1.10 -28.07 -11.00
C PRO A 48 2.29 -28.86 -11.53
N LEU A 49 3.46 -28.24 -11.70
CA LEU A 49 4.70 -28.92 -12.13
C LEU A 49 5.19 -29.94 -11.10
N PHE A 50 4.75 -29.81 -9.85
CA PHE A 50 5.04 -30.73 -8.75
C PHE A 50 3.85 -31.65 -8.41
N GLY A 51 2.83 -31.72 -9.26
CA GLY A 51 1.60 -32.48 -8.99
C GLY A 51 0.74 -31.92 -7.86
N ARG A 52 0.97 -30.65 -7.46
CA ARG A 52 0.23 -29.97 -6.38
C ARG A 52 -0.70 -28.91 -6.96
N TYR A 53 -2.00 -29.09 -6.77
CA TYR A 53 -2.99 -28.12 -7.24
C TYR A 53 -3.13 -26.94 -6.27
N VAL A 54 -3.30 -25.74 -6.81
CA VAL A 54 -3.65 -24.57 -6.01
C VAL A 54 -5.10 -24.71 -5.54
N HIS A 55 -5.29 -24.70 -4.23
CA HIS A 55 -6.61 -24.66 -3.63
C HIS A 55 -7.08 -23.20 -3.63
N TRP A 56 -7.89 -22.86 -4.63
CA TRP A 56 -8.39 -21.49 -4.82
C TRP A 56 -9.21 -21.00 -3.61
N ASP A 57 -9.83 -21.93 -2.87
CA ASP A 57 -10.58 -21.64 -1.64
C ASP A 57 -9.68 -21.05 -0.53
N TRP A 58 -8.46 -21.57 -0.39
CA TRP A 58 -7.46 -21.01 0.52
C TRP A 58 -6.88 -19.69 -0.01
N MET A 59 -6.70 -19.54 -1.32
CA MET A 59 -6.20 -18.30 -1.92
C MET A 59 -7.18 -17.14 -1.79
N ALA A 60 -8.49 -17.41 -1.72
CA ALA A 60 -9.52 -16.41 -1.46
C ALA A 60 -9.33 -15.70 -0.11
N VAL A 61 -8.72 -16.38 0.88
CA VAL A 61 -8.40 -15.79 2.19
C VAL A 61 -6.94 -15.33 2.25
N LEU A 62 -6.01 -16.14 1.73
CA LEU A 62 -4.57 -15.89 1.85
C LEU A 62 -4.13 -14.65 1.07
N ALA A 63 -4.60 -14.46 -0.17
CA ALA A 63 -4.17 -13.34 -1.01
C ALA A 63 -4.57 -11.97 -0.43
N PRO A 64 -5.82 -11.75 0.04
CA PRO A 64 -6.18 -10.51 0.73
C PRO A 64 -5.36 -10.25 1.99
N VAL A 65 -5.11 -11.28 2.80
CA VAL A 65 -4.32 -11.16 4.04
C VAL A 65 -2.87 -10.76 3.73
N LEU A 66 -2.24 -11.44 2.77
CA LEU A 66 -0.88 -11.11 2.32
C LEU A 66 -0.82 -9.72 1.70
N PHE A 67 -1.86 -9.30 0.97
CA PHE A 67 -1.94 -7.97 0.39
C PHE A 67 -1.99 -6.89 1.47
N ILE A 68 -2.86 -7.01 2.47
CA ILE A 68 -2.94 -6.05 3.59
C ILE A 68 -1.61 -6.02 4.35
N ALA A 69 -1.02 -7.18 4.64
CA ALA A 69 0.28 -7.27 5.31
C ALA A 69 1.39 -6.59 4.50
N ALA A 70 1.45 -6.82 3.18
CA ALA A 70 2.41 -6.21 2.28
C ALA A 70 2.20 -4.70 2.19
N VAL A 71 0.97 -4.20 2.06
CA VAL A 71 0.67 -2.76 2.08
C VAL A 71 1.14 -2.14 3.39
N ALA A 72 0.86 -2.77 4.54
CA ALA A 72 1.28 -2.28 5.84
C ALA A 72 2.82 -2.27 5.99
N ALA A 73 3.50 -3.32 5.54
CA ALA A 73 4.95 -3.42 5.58
C ALA A 73 5.64 -2.37 4.69
N VAL A 74 5.13 -2.20 3.46
CA VAL A 74 5.64 -1.18 2.53
C VAL A 74 5.38 0.21 3.11
N ARG A 75 4.17 0.49 3.61
CA ARG A 75 3.82 1.77 4.23
C ARG A 75 4.74 2.10 5.41
N ARG A 76 5.02 1.15 6.30
CA ARG A 76 5.96 1.31 7.44
C ARG A 76 7.40 1.58 7.03
N ARG A 77 7.80 1.24 5.81
CA ARG A 77 9.16 1.51 5.33
C ARG A 77 9.32 2.91 4.73
N TRP A 78 8.22 3.54 4.30
CA TRP A 78 8.24 4.83 3.61
C TRP A 78 7.61 5.99 4.40
N VAL A 79 6.90 5.69 5.51
CA VAL A 79 6.40 6.67 6.51
C VAL A 79 7.38 6.71 7.67
#